data_AF-A0A1L8CLU6-F1
#
_entry.id   AF-A0A1L8CLU6-F1
#
_cell.length_a   1.000
_cell.length_b   1.000
_cell.length_c   1.000
_cell.angle_alpha   90.00
_cell.angle_beta   90.00
_cell.angle_gamma   90.00
#
_symmetry.space_group_name_H-M   'P 1'
#
loop_
_entity.id
_entity.type
_entity.pdbx_description
1 polymer ?
#
loop_
_entity_poly.entity_id
_entity_poly.type
_entity_poly.pdbx_seq_one_letter_code
_entity_poly.pdbx_strand_id
1 'polypeptide(L)'
;MTEVGESPGEDFAPYSTSMMETSLKMSAIADLGNPICNALVLKGGRMLIMHEAKIDGDSIYLSILCSRVPTGVQTLIKKIVACLSRALTGNE
;
A
#
# COMPACT_ATOMS: atom_id res chain seq x y z
N MET A 1 0.67 -24.73 -2.87
CA MET A 1 0.54 -23.59 -3.79
C MET A 1 -0.03 -22.44 -2.99
N THR A 2 0.69 -21.32 -2.91
CA THR A 2 0.22 -20.12 -2.23
C THR A 2 -0.86 -19.52 -3.13
N GLU A 3 -2.13 -19.69 -2.77
CA GLU A 3 -3.21 -18.97 -3.43
C GLU A 3 -2.93 -17.47 -3.24
N VAL A 4 -2.54 -16.82 -4.34
CA VAL A 4 -2.50 -15.37 -4.43
C VAL A 4 -3.96 -14.98 -4.28
N GLY A 5 -4.34 -14.48 -3.10
CA GLY A 5 -5.70 -14.01 -2.87
C GLY A 5 -6.06 -13.00 -3.95
N GLU A 6 -7.29 -13.08 -4.47
CA GLU A 6 -7.79 -12.16 -5.48
C GLU A 6 -7.45 -10.71 -5.08
N SER A 7 -6.86 -9.96 -6.01
CA SER A 7 -6.62 -8.54 -5.80
C SER A 7 -7.97 -7.85 -5.56
N PRO A 8 -8.02 -6.82 -4.71
CA PRO A 8 -9.24 -6.02 -4.58
C PRO A 8 -9.72 -5.54 -5.96
N GLY A 9 -11.03 -5.58 -6.19
CA GLY A 9 -11.63 -5.15 -7.46
C GLY A 9 -11.50 -3.63 -7.66
N GLU A 10 -11.88 -3.14 -8.84
CA GLU A 10 -11.84 -1.70 -9.17
C GLU A 10 -12.71 -0.86 -8.22
N ASP A 11 -13.79 -1.45 -7.71
CA ASP A 11 -14.67 -0.89 -6.69
C ASP A 11 -13.95 -0.62 -5.35
N PHE A 12 -12.80 -1.27 -5.10
CA PHE A 12 -11.99 -1.04 -3.92
C PHE A 12 -11.11 0.22 -4.02
N ALA A 13 -10.74 0.65 -5.23
CA ALA A 13 -9.78 1.73 -5.44
C ALA A 13 -10.12 3.03 -4.67
N PRO A 14 -11.38 3.52 -4.63
CA PRO A 14 -11.74 4.73 -3.90
C PRO A 14 -11.45 4.65 -2.39
N TYR A 15 -11.56 3.46 -1.79
CA TYR A 15 -11.32 3.28 -0.36
C TYR A 15 -9.84 3.41 0.00
N SER A 16 -8.93 3.09 -0.93
CA SER A 16 -7.49 3.18 -0.69
C SER A 16 -7.08 4.63 -0.40
N THR A 17 -7.63 5.59 -1.15
CA THR A 17 -7.41 7.03 -0.92
C THR A 17 -7.91 7.46 0.45
N SER A 18 -9.17 7.16 0.78
CA SER A 18 -9.77 7.56 2.06
C SER A 18 -9.02 6.97 3.27
N MET A 19 -8.55 5.73 3.17
CA MET A 19 -7.81 5.06 4.23
C MET A 19 -6.42 5.66 4.45
N MET A 20 -5.74 6.08 3.39
CA MET A 20 -4.44 6.73 3.48
C MET A 20 -4.56 8.15 4.06
N GLU A 21 -5.51 8.95 3.59
CA GLU A 21 -5.78 10.27 4.15
C GLU A 21 -6.14 10.21 5.64
N THR A 22 -6.98 9.24 6.01
CA THR A 22 -7.38 9.03 7.41
C THR A 22 -6.17 8.65 8.25
N SER A 23 -5.32 7.74 7.76
CA SER A 23 -4.09 7.33 8.46
C SER A 23 -3.13 8.50 8.68
N LEU A 24 -2.96 9.38 7.67
CA LEU A 24 -2.14 10.58 7.79
C LEU A 24 -2.70 11.55 8.84
N LYS A 25 -4.01 11.84 8.80
CA LYS A 25 -4.67 12.72 9.77
C LYS A 25 -4.56 12.16 11.19
N MET A 26 -4.83 10.88 11.38
CA MET A 26 -4.71 10.21 12.67
C MET A 26 -3.28 10.28 13.21
N SER A 27 -2.29 10.01 12.37
CA SER A 27 -0.88 10.04 12.78
C SER A 27 -0.43 11.44 13.17
N ALA A 28 -0.90 12.47 12.45
CA ALA A 28 -0.63 13.87 12.78
C ALA A 28 -1.30 14.30 14.10
N ILE A 29 -2.56 13.92 14.32
CA ILE A 29 -3.31 14.26 15.56
C ILE A 29 -2.68 13.60 16.78
N ALA A 30 -2.21 12.36 16.65
CA ALA A 30 -1.65 11.57 17.74
C ALA A 30 -0.11 11.66 17.84
N ASP A 31 0.54 12.51 17.05
CA ASP A 31 2.00 12.68 16.99
C ASP A 31 2.78 11.35 16.80
N LEU A 32 2.28 10.50 15.89
CA LEU A 32 2.86 9.18 15.60
C LEU A 32 3.93 9.20 14.51
N GLY A 33 4.24 10.39 13.97
CA GLY A 33 5.12 10.57 12.82
C GLY A 33 4.44 10.25 11.48
N ASN A 34 5.25 9.99 10.45
CA ASN A 34 4.76 9.77 9.09
C ASN A 34 4.49 8.27 8.84
N PRO A 35 3.23 7.86 8.61
CA PRO A 35 2.89 6.48 8.33
C PRO A 35 3.51 6.03 7.01
N ILE A 36 4.14 4.86 7.03
CA ILE A 36 4.72 4.24 5.82
C ILE A 36 3.62 3.57 4.99
N CYS A 37 2.66 2.93 5.65
CA CYS A 37 1.52 2.25 5.04
C CYS A 37 0.40 2.10 6.07
N ASN A 38 -0.82 1.86 5.59
CA ASN A 38 -1.93 1.40 6.40
C ASN A 38 -2.08 -0.12 6.23
N ALA A 39 -2.41 -0.86 7.29
CA ALA A 39 -2.59 -2.30 7.23
C ALA A 39 -3.81 -2.75 8.02
N LEU A 40 -4.62 -3.64 7.41
CA LEU A 40 -5.74 -4.31 8.05
C LEU A 40 -5.37 -5.78 8.30
N VAL A 41 -5.38 -6.19 9.56
CA VAL A 41 -5.27 -7.61 9.93
C VAL A 41 -6.65 -8.24 9.77
N LEU A 42 -6.76 -9.22 8.88
CA LEU A 42 -8.00 -9.90 8.56
C LEU A 42 -8.09 -11.24 9.30
N LYS A 43 -9.31 -11.76 9.44
CA LYS A 43 -9.55 -13.09 10.00
C LYS A 43 -8.70 -14.15 9.27
N GLY A 44 -8.12 -15.06 10.05
CA GLY A 44 -7.23 -16.11 9.53
C GLY A 44 -5.78 -15.67 9.33
N GLY A 45 -5.37 -14.51 9.86
CA GLY A 45 -3.97 -14.05 9.82
C GLY A 45 -3.55 -13.43 8.48
N ARG A 46 -4.49 -13.16 7.59
CA ARG A 46 -4.26 -12.42 6.34
C ARG A 46 -4.08 -10.94 6.65
N MET A 47 -3.46 -10.19 5.76
CA MET A 47 -3.28 -8.74 5.91
C MET A 47 -3.48 -8.04 4.58
N LEU A 48 -4.27 -6.96 4.58
CA LEU A 48 -4.36 -6.02 3.46
C LEU A 48 -3.49 -4.81 3.77
N ILE A 49 -2.54 -4.52 2.90
CA ILE A 49 -1.59 -3.41 3.05
C ILE A 49 -1.89 -2.37 1.99
N MET A 50 -2.09 -1.14 2.41
CA MET A 50 -2.37 0.01 1.56
C MET A 50 -1.21 1.02 1.68
N HIS A 51 -0.72 1.51 0.55
CA HIS A 51 0.37 2.48 0.48
C HIS A 51 0.09 3.50 -0.62
N GLU A 52 0.43 4.76 -0.36
CA GLU A 52 0.46 5.81 -1.37
C GLU A 52 1.91 6.11 -1.76
N ALA A 53 2.20 6.02 -3.04
CA ALA A 53 3.46 6.47 -3.63
C ALA A 53 3.20 7.73 -4.47
N LYS A 54 4.10 8.71 -4.37
CA LYS A 54 4.08 9.90 -5.22
C LYS A 54 5.15 9.78 -6.30
N ILE A 55 4.75 9.77 -7.57
CA ILE A 55 5.65 9.64 -8.72
C ILE A 55 5.35 10.82 -9.65
N ASP A 56 6.33 11.68 -9.89
CA ASP A 56 6.21 12.87 -10.75
C ASP A 56 4.99 13.76 -10.46
N GLY A 57 4.56 13.81 -9.19
CA GLY A 57 3.40 14.59 -8.73
C GLY A 57 2.09 13.81 -8.68
N ASP A 58 2.02 12.64 -9.32
CA ASP A 58 0.84 11.77 -9.31
C ASP A 58 0.87 10.85 -8.08
N SER A 59 -0.31 10.68 -7.46
CA SER A 59 -0.52 9.74 -6.36
C SER A 59 -0.95 8.37 -6.90
N ILE A 60 -0.16 7.35 -6.58
CA ILE A 60 -0.43 5.95 -6.92
C ILE A 60 -0.74 5.19 -5.63
N TYR A 61 -1.93 4.58 -5.59
CA TYR A 61 -2.37 3.78 -4.46
C TYR A 61 -2.11 2.29 -4.73
N LEU A 62 -1.35 1.66 -3.85
CA LEU A 62 -1.01 0.25 -3.89
C LEU A 62 -1.77 -0.49 -2.79
N SER A 63 -2.49 -1.55 -3.17
CA SER A 63 -3.23 -2.41 -2.25
C SER A 63 -2.78 -3.86 -2.43
N ILE A 64 -2.16 -4.43 -1.40
CA ILE A 64 -1.53 -5.75 -1.44
C ILE A 64 -2.20 -6.66 -0.41
N LEU A 65 -2.85 -7.72 -0.88
CA LEU A 65 -3.42 -8.76 -0.02
C LEU A 65 -2.39 -9.87 0.24
N CYS A 66 -1.96 -9.98 1.49
CA CYS A 66 -0.98 -10.95 1.94
C CYS A 66 -1.66 -12.10 2.71
N SER A 67 -1.30 -13.34 2.40
CA SER A 67 -1.73 -14.54 3.15
C SER A 67 -0.97 -14.73 4.47
N ARG A 68 0.27 -14.23 4.55
CA ARG A 68 1.09 -14.08 5.76
C ARG A 68 1.92 -12.81 5.62
N VAL A 69 2.08 -12.06 6.70
CA VAL A 69 2.86 -10.80 6.73
C VAL A 69 4.35 -11.12 6.82
N PRO A 70 5.16 -10.82 5.78
CA PRO A 70 6.59 -11.08 5.83
C PRO A 70 7.35 -9.96 6.53
N THR A 71 8.55 -10.25 7.04
CA THR A 71 9.43 -9.24 7.66
C THR A 71 9.93 -8.17 6.67
N GLY A 72 9.85 -8.42 5.36
CA GLY A 72 10.42 -7.56 4.31
C GLY A 72 9.43 -6.67 3.55
N VAL A 73 8.20 -6.46 4.04
CA VAL A 73 7.13 -5.74 3.32
C VAL A 73 7.56 -4.37 2.82
N GLN A 74 8.23 -3.56 3.65
CA GLN A 74 8.65 -2.22 3.25
C GLN A 74 9.61 -2.27 2.04
N THR A 75 10.55 -3.22 2.03
CA THR A 75 11.46 -3.42 0.91
C THR A 75 10.73 -3.84 -0.36
N LEU A 76 9.70 -4.68 -0.23
CA LEU A 76 8.85 -5.06 -1.35
C LEU A 76 8.08 -3.85 -1.92
N ILE A 77 7.44 -3.06 -1.07
CA ILE A 77 6.73 -1.83 -1.49
C ILE A 77 7.69 -0.90 -2.23
N LYS A 78 8.89 -0.63 -1.68
CA LYS A 78 9.91 0.20 -2.34
C LYS A 78 10.32 -0.35 -3.71
N LYS A 79 10.46 -1.66 -3.86
CA LYS A 79 10.77 -2.29 -5.15
C LYS A 79 9.65 -2.15 -6.17
N ILE A 80 8.39 -2.30 -5.74
CA ILE A 80 7.21 -2.10 -6.59
C ILE A 80 7.15 -0.66 -7.07
N VAL A 81 7.28 0.30 -6.14
CA VAL A 81 7.29 1.74 -6.47
C VAL A 81 8.41 2.05 -7.45
N ALA A 82 9.65 1.61 -7.19
CA ALA A 82 10.76 1.83 -8.11
C ALA A 82 10.51 1.24 -9.51
N CYS A 83 9.85 0.08 -9.58
CA CYS A 83 9.45 -0.52 -10.85
C CYS A 83 8.43 0.36 -11.60
N LEU A 84 7.38 0.81 -10.91
CA LEU A 84 6.35 1.67 -11.48
C LEU A 84 6.93 3.03 -11.90
N SER A 85 7.83 3.61 -11.11
CA SER A 85 8.52 4.86 -11.48
C SER A 85 9.23 4.70 -12.80
N ARG A 86 10.05 3.65 -12.99
CA ARG A 86 10.74 3.41 -14.26
C ARG A 86 9.75 3.25 -15.42
N ALA A 87 8.70 2.46 -15.22
CA ALA A 87 7.70 2.17 -16.26
C ALA A 87 6.89 3.40 -16.68
N LEU A 88 6.54 4.28 -15.74
CA LEU A 88 5.68 5.44 -15.99
C LEU A 88 6.46 6.67 -16.44
N THR A 89 7.72 6.81 -16.02
CA THR A 89 8.55 7.99 -16.31
C THR A 89 9.53 7.78 -17.48
N GLY A 90 9.72 6.53 -17.92
CA GLY A 90 10.64 6.20 -19.03
C GLY A 90 12.13 6.27 -18.67
N ASN A 91 12.47 6.42 -17.39
CA ASN A 91 13.86 6.34 -16.90
C ASN A 91 14.25 4.85 -16.74
N GLU A 92 15.15 4.36 -17.58
CA GLU A 92 15.78 3.01 -17.47
C GLU A 92 16.84 2.96 -16.36
#